data_AF-A0A1V4RWR9-F1
#
_entry.id   AF-A0A1V4RWR9-F1
#
_cell.length_a   1.000
_cell.length_b   1.000
_cell.length_c   1.000
_cell.angle_alpha   90.00
_cell.angle_beta   90.00
_cell.angle_gamma   90.00
#
_symmetry.space_group_name_H-M   'P 1'
#
loop_
_entity.id
_entity.type
_entity.pdbx_description
1 polymer ?
#
loop_
_entity_poly.entity_id
_entity_poly.type
_entity_poly.pdbx_seq_one_letter_code
_entity_poly.pdbx_strand_id
1 'polypeptide(L)'
;MNILLLFGIILVVGLSFGRLFEKIGIPQVVGYIVIGVVLGDSVTHFVPEKLLDSLSPLTYLALAFIGFMVGGELKKSIFKKYGKQFFVILFSEGLLAMFAVSGLVYLWTGNLPLALLLGALCSANCGWTIKFPGDGDSTLNRDFRFLIIRGSNRFLAGLFAAVHQIKR
;
A
#
# COMPACT_ATOMS: atom_id res chain seq x y z
N MET A 1 -8.70 13.50 -30.16
CA MET A 1 -7.28 13.35 -29.75
C MET A 1 -6.88 11.90 -29.98
N ASN A 2 -5.71 11.64 -30.59
CA ASN A 2 -5.25 10.27 -30.79
C ASN A 2 -4.94 9.61 -29.43
N ILE A 3 -5.51 8.43 -29.21
CA ILE A 3 -5.45 7.74 -27.92
C ILE A 3 -4.00 7.38 -27.53
N LEU A 4 -3.15 7.07 -28.51
CA LEU A 4 -1.72 6.83 -28.32
C LEU A 4 -0.96 8.07 -27.82
N LEU A 5 -1.31 9.26 -28.33
CA LEU A 5 -0.63 10.50 -27.95
C LEU A 5 -0.97 10.85 -26.49
N LEU A 6 -2.24 10.70 -26.13
CA LEU A 6 -2.74 10.92 -24.77
C LEU A 6 -2.06 9.97 -23.78
N PHE A 7 -1.95 8.69 -24.12
CA PHE A 7 -1.22 7.70 -23.32
C PHE A 7 0.27 8.05 -23.16
N GLY A 8 0.93 8.49 -24.24
CA GLY A 8 2.33 8.94 -24.19
C GLY A 8 2.53 10.13 -23.25
N ILE A 9 1.63 11.11 -23.28
CA ILE A 9 1.67 12.25 -22.35
C ILE A 9 1.49 11.77 -20.91
N ILE A 10 0.50 10.91 -20.63
CA ILE A 10 0.27 10.39 -19.27
C ILE A 10 1.51 9.67 -18.75
N LEU A 11 2.17 8.84 -19.57
CA LEU A 11 3.39 8.13 -19.17
C LEU A 11 4.53 9.11 -18.88
N VAL A 12 4.78 10.06 -19.77
CA VAL A 12 5.89 11.03 -19.61
C VAL A 12 5.67 11.90 -18.38
N VAL A 13 4.46 12.43 -18.21
CA VAL A 13 4.12 13.30 -17.06
C VAL A 13 4.13 12.49 -15.77
N GLY A 14 3.51 11.31 -15.75
CA GLY A 14 3.50 10.40 -14.60
C GLY A 14 4.91 10.06 -14.12
N LEU A 15 5.77 9.58 -15.03
CA LEU A 15 7.16 9.22 -14.71
C LEU A 15 8.00 10.43 -14.25
N SER A 16 7.79 11.60 -14.87
CA SER A 16 8.51 12.82 -14.50
C SER A 16 8.15 13.29 -13.10
N PHE A 17 6.85 13.28 -12.76
CA PHE A 17 6.37 13.66 -11.43
C PHE A 17 6.76 12.65 -10.36
N GLY A 18 6.73 11.34 -10.64
CA GLY A 18 7.20 10.33 -9.69
C GLY A 18 8.66 10.55 -9.28
N ARG A 19 9.54 10.83 -10.26
CA ARG A 19 10.96 11.16 -9.99
C ARG A 19 11.13 12.51 -9.30
N LEU A 20 10.29 13.48 -9.58
CA LEU A 20 10.34 14.79 -8.90
C LEU A 20 9.99 14.63 -7.42
N PHE A 21 8.94 13.86 -7.10
CA PHE A 21 8.54 13.58 -5.71
C PHE A 21 9.59 12.80 -4.94
N GLU A 22 10.27 11.87 -5.61
CA GLU A 22 11.41 11.15 -5.04
C GLU A 22 12.54 12.10 -4.60
N LYS A 23 12.88 13.10 -5.43
CA LYS A 23 13.90 14.10 -5.09
C LYS A 23 13.55 14.95 -3.87
N ILE A 24 12.25 15.12 -3.60
CA ILE A 24 11.73 15.87 -2.45
C ILE A 24 11.66 14.98 -1.19
N GLY A 25 11.99 13.68 -1.31
CA GLY A 25 11.96 12.72 -0.20
C GLY A 25 10.57 12.11 0.05
N ILE A 26 9.64 12.25 -0.90
CA ILE A 26 8.30 11.65 -0.86
C ILE A 26 8.32 10.35 -1.67
N PRO A 27 7.62 9.27 -1.25
CA PRO A 27 7.56 8.04 -2.03
C PRO A 27 7.04 8.28 -3.46
N GLN A 28 7.71 7.70 -4.46
CA GLN A 28 7.35 7.82 -5.88
C GLN A 28 5.89 7.48 -6.15
N VAL A 29 5.35 6.47 -5.45
CA VAL A 29 3.95 6.02 -5.58
C VAL A 29 2.96 7.13 -5.29
N VAL A 30 3.25 8.00 -4.31
CA VAL A 30 2.41 9.15 -3.98
C VAL A 30 2.42 10.15 -5.13
N GLY A 31 3.59 10.38 -5.76
CA GLY A 31 3.71 11.26 -6.92
C GLY A 31 2.85 10.79 -8.10
N TYR A 32 2.83 9.48 -8.39
CA TYR A 32 1.98 8.89 -9.43
C TYR A 32 0.48 9.04 -9.12
N ILE A 33 0.08 8.91 -7.86
CA ILE A 33 -1.33 9.06 -7.44
C ILE A 33 -1.77 10.51 -7.59
N VAL A 34 -0.97 11.46 -7.10
CA VAL A 34 -1.30 12.90 -7.14
C VAL A 34 -1.50 13.36 -8.58
N ILE A 35 -0.57 13.04 -9.48
CA ILE A 35 -0.71 13.43 -10.88
C ILE A 35 -1.87 12.70 -11.57
N GLY A 36 -2.14 11.44 -11.21
CA GLY A 36 -3.29 10.70 -11.70
C GLY A 36 -4.63 11.32 -11.30
N VAL A 37 -4.76 11.82 -10.07
CA VAL A 37 -5.96 12.53 -9.61
C VAL A 37 -6.11 13.87 -10.33
N VAL A 38 -5.01 14.60 -10.55
CA VAL A 38 -5.02 15.91 -11.23
C VAL A 38 -5.35 15.77 -12.72
N LEU A 39 -4.77 14.79 -13.40
CA LEU A 39 -5.03 14.52 -14.82
C LEU A 39 -6.31 13.71 -15.06
N GLY A 40 -6.84 13.09 -14.01
CA GLY A 40 -8.05 12.29 -14.08
C GLY A 40 -9.29 13.11 -14.44
N ASP A 41 -10.34 12.40 -14.83
CA ASP A 41 -11.61 13.00 -15.23
C ASP A 41 -12.20 13.92 -14.15
N SER A 42 -11.97 13.56 -12.88
CA SER A 42 -12.48 14.29 -11.70
C SER A 42 -12.01 15.75 -11.56
N VAL A 43 -10.92 16.16 -12.20
CA VAL A 43 -10.39 17.54 -12.04
C VAL A 43 -10.23 18.25 -13.39
N THR A 44 -9.64 17.59 -14.39
CA THR A 44 -9.28 18.25 -15.67
C THR A 44 -10.02 17.69 -16.89
N HIS A 45 -10.84 16.64 -16.76
CA HIS A 45 -11.50 15.93 -17.88
C HIS A 45 -10.54 15.62 -19.05
N PHE A 46 -9.24 15.51 -18.76
CA PHE A 46 -8.20 15.38 -19.78
C PHE A 46 -8.10 13.94 -20.31
N VAL A 47 -8.49 12.97 -19.49
CA VAL A 47 -8.42 11.53 -19.76
C VAL A 47 -9.84 10.99 -19.96
N PRO A 48 -10.27 10.67 -21.20
CA PRO A 48 -11.62 10.16 -21.46
C PRO A 48 -11.80 8.74 -20.92
N GLU A 49 -13.00 8.41 -20.41
CA GLU A 49 -13.33 7.08 -19.86
C GLU A 49 -13.00 5.92 -20.82
N LYS A 50 -13.20 6.10 -22.12
CA LYS A 50 -12.85 5.10 -23.16
C LYS A 50 -11.37 4.69 -23.15
N LEU A 51 -10.47 5.61 -22.77
CA LEU A 51 -9.06 5.30 -22.62
C LEU A 51 -8.82 4.48 -21.34
N LEU A 52 -9.51 4.79 -20.23
CA LEU A 52 -9.42 4.01 -18.99
C LEU A 52 -9.87 2.55 -19.22
N ASP A 53 -10.97 2.36 -19.94
CA ASP A 53 -11.46 1.02 -20.28
C ASP A 53 -10.45 0.23 -21.14
N SER A 54 -9.85 0.90 -22.12
CA SER A 54 -8.81 0.31 -22.98
C SER A 54 -7.53 -0.05 -22.21
N LEU A 55 -7.25 0.63 -21.09
CA LEU A 55 -6.10 0.38 -20.21
C LEU A 55 -6.38 -0.66 -19.12
N SER A 56 -7.64 -1.04 -18.88
CA SER A 56 -8.00 -2.02 -17.84
C SER A 56 -7.22 -3.35 -17.95
N PRO A 57 -7.03 -3.95 -19.14
CA PRO A 57 -6.20 -5.16 -19.29
C PRO A 57 -4.73 -4.93 -18.86
N LEU A 58 -4.19 -3.74 -19.12
CA LEU A 58 -2.82 -3.38 -18.73
C LEU A 58 -2.69 -3.25 -17.21
N THR A 59 -3.71 -2.69 -16.54
CA THR A 59 -3.78 -2.62 -15.07
C THR A 59 -3.78 -4.01 -14.44
N TYR A 60 -4.58 -4.94 -14.97
CA TYR A 60 -4.58 -6.32 -14.48
C TYR A 60 -3.24 -7.02 -14.70
N LEU A 61 -2.61 -6.79 -15.85
CA LEU A 61 -1.27 -7.31 -16.13
C LEU A 61 -0.23 -6.75 -15.16
N ALA A 62 -0.26 -5.44 -14.88
CA ALA A 62 0.63 -4.81 -13.91
C ALA A 62 0.43 -5.38 -12.50
N LEU A 63 -0.83 -5.57 -12.08
CA LEU A 63 -1.14 -6.14 -10.77
C LEU A 63 -0.69 -7.61 -10.67
N ALA A 64 -0.83 -8.37 -11.76
CA ALA A 64 -0.30 -9.73 -11.86
C ALA A 64 1.23 -9.77 -11.76
N PHE A 65 1.94 -8.84 -12.39
CA PHE A 65 3.40 -8.75 -12.28
C PHE A 65 3.86 -8.36 -10.87
N ILE A 66 3.19 -7.40 -10.21
CA ILE A 66 3.49 -7.04 -8.83
C ILE A 66 3.27 -8.26 -7.92
N GLY A 67 2.14 -8.97 -8.09
CA GLY A 67 1.84 -10.20 -7.36
C GLY A 67 2.85 -11.31 -7.62
N PHE A 68 3.29 -11.48 -8.87
CA PHE A 68 4.30 -12.46 -9.25
C PHE A 68 5.68 -12.13 -8.67
N MET A 69 6.10 -10.87 -8.70
CA MET A 69 7.35 -10.41 -8.10
C MET A 69 7.38 -10.67 -6.59
N VAL A 70 6.31 -10.31 -5.88
CA VAL A 70 6.17 -10.60 -4.44
C VAL A 70 6.13 -12.13 -4.20
N GLY A 71 5.44 -12.86 -5.09
CA GLY A 71 5.38 -14.32 -5.12
C GLY A 71 6.75 -14.99 -5.27
N GLY A 72 7.59 -14.47 -6.17
CA GLY A 72 8.90 -15.01 -6.51
C GLY A 72 9.97 -14.76 -5.44
N GLU A 73 9.83 -13.71 -4.65
CA GLU A 73 10.75 -13.39 -3.55
C GLU A 73 10.58 -14.32 -2.32
N LEU A 74 9.46 -15.07 -2.26
CA LEU A 74 9.16 -16.00 -1.17
C LEU A 74 10.04 -17.26 -1.23
N LYS A 75 11.20 -17.21 -0.57
CA LYS A 75 12.09 -18.38 -0.44
C LYS A 75 11.40 -19.49 0.37
N LYS A 76 11.22 -20.66 -0.26
CA LYS A 76 10.64 -21.88 0.35
C LYS A 76 11.32 -22.31 1.66
N SER A 77 12.62 -22.04 1.81
CA SER A 77 13.40 -22.33 3.03
C SER A 77 12.96 -21.48 4.23
N ILE A 78 12.69 -20.19 4.02
CA ILE A 78 12.22 -19.26 5.06
C ILE A 78 10.78 -19.63 5.45
N PHE A 79 9.93 -19.94 4.46
CA PHE A 79 8.55 -20.34 4.70
C PHE A 79 8.46 -21.66 5.50
N LYS A 80 9.34 -22.63 5.26
CA LYS A 80 9.32 -23.89 6.03
C LYS A 80 9.75 -23.71 7.49
N LYS A 81 10.71 -22.82 7.78
CA LYS A 81 11.23 -22.59 9.14
C LYS A 81 10.34 -21.65 9.96
N TYR A 82 9.81 -20.59 9.33
CA TYR A 82 9.06 -19.52 10.02
C TYR A 82 7.59 -19.42 9.60
N GLY A 83 7.12 -20.22 8.64
CA GLY A 83 5.78 -20.06 8.06
C GLY A 83 4.66 -20.19 9.08
N LYS A 84 4.77 -21.07 10.08
CA LYS A 84 3.75 -21.21 11.13
C LYS A 84 3.68 -19.96 12.02
N GLN A 85 4.82 -19.39 12.39
CA GLN A 85 4.86 -18.15 13.18
C GLN A 85 4.40 -16.95 12.34
N PHE A 86 4.85 -16.85 11.09
CA PHE A 86 4.44 -15.81 10.15
C PHE A 86 2.93 -15.83 9.92
N PHE A 87 2.33 -17.00 9.72
CA PHE A 87 0.89 -17.14 9.53
C PHE A 87 0.12 -16.74 10.78
N VAL A 88 0.55 -17.16 11.98
CA VAL A 88 -0.11 -16.77 13.23
C VAL A 88 -0.02 -15.27 13.47
N ILE A 89 1.14 -14.65 13.26
CA ILE A 89 1.32 -13.20 13.43
C ILE A 89 0.46 -12.43 12.42
N LEU A 90 0.54 -12.79 11.14
CA LEU A 90 -0.20 -12.09 10.09
C LEU A 90 -1.71 -12.25 10.27
N PHE A 91 -2.17 -13.44 10.66
CA PHE A 91 -3.59 -13.71 10.89
C PHE A 91 -4.10 -12.99 12.14
N SER A 92 -3.35 -13.03 13.25
CA SER A 92 -3.73 -12.33 14.48
C SER A 92 -3.69 -10.81 14.30
N GLU A 93 -2.60 -10.24 13.78
CA GLU A 93 -2.49 -8.78 13.59
C GLU A 93 -3.45 -8.28 12.50
N GLY A 94 -3.59 -9.01 11.39
CA GLY A 94 -4.51 -8.66 10.31
C GLY A 94 -5.97 -8.66 10.75
N LEU A 95 -6.41 -9.74 11.42
CA LEU A 95 -7.79 -9.80 11.93
C LEU A 95 -8.04 -8.76 13.02
N LEU A 96 -7.10 -8.59 13.96
CA LEU A 96 -7.25 -7.57 15.00
C LEU A 96 -7.33 -6.17 14.41
N ALA A 97 -6.48 -5.84 13.42
CA ALA A 97 -6.54 -4.56 12.72
C ALA A 97 -7.86 -4.39 11.95
N MET A 98 -8.33 -5.44 11.26
CA MET A 98 -9.59 -5.43 10.54
C MET A 98 -10.78 -5.17 11.48
N PHE A 99 -10.89 -5.91 12.58
CA PHE A 99 -11.98 -5.74 13.55
C PHE A 99 -11.90 -4.40 14.29
N ALA A 100 -10.70 -3.97 14.68
CA ALA A 100 -10.51 -2.69 15.35
C ALA A 100 -10.92 -1.51 14.46
N VAL A 101 -10.43 -1.46 13.21
CA VAL A 101 -10.77 -0.38 12.29
C VAL A 101 -12.23 -0.45 11.85
N SER A 102 -12.76 -1.64 11.54
CA SER A 102 -14.17 -1.79 11.20
C SER A 102 -15.08 -1.36 12.35
N GLY A 103 -14.77 -1.76 13.58
CA GLY A 103 -15.55 -1.38 14.76
C GLY A 103 -15.54 0.13 15.01
N LEU A 104 -14.37 0.76 14.93
CA LEU A 104 -14.25 2.22 15.10
C LEU A 104 -14.99 3.00 14.02
N VAL A 105 -14.83 2.62 12.75
CA VAL A 105 -15.51 3.28 11.62
C VAL A 105 -17.02 3.07 11.70
N TYR A 106 -17.47 1.88 12.11
CA TYR A 106 -18.90 1.58 12.27
C TYR A 106 -19.53 2.41 13.40
N LEU A 107 -18.86 2.54 14.54
CA LEU A 107 -19.35 3.37 15.65
C LEU A 107 -19.47 4.85 15.26
N TRP A 108 -18.61 5.34 14.36
CA TRP A 108 -18.64 6.73 13.92
C TRP A 108 -19.63 6.97 12.77
N THR A 109 -19.68 6.08 11.78
CA THR A 109 -20.41 6.31 10.52
C THR A 109 -21.77 5.60 10.50
N GLY A 110 -21.95 4.54 11.30
CA GLY A 110 -23.12 3.64 11.23
C GLY A 110 -23.21 2.80 9.95
N ASN A 111 -22.29 2.99 8.99
CA ASN A 111 -22.31 2.32 7.69
C ASN A 111 -21.42 1.08 7.70
N LEU A 112 -22.06 -0.09 7.78
CA LEU A 112 -21.38 -1.40 7.88
C LEU A 112 -20.55 -1.75 6.62
N PRO A 113 -21.02 -1.49 5.38
CA PRO A 113 -20.20 -1.65 4.17
C PRO A 113 -18.89 -0.83 4.20
N LEU A 114 -18.96 0.46 4.53
CA LEU A 114 -17.79 1.33 4.57
C LEU A 114 -16.79 0.88 5.64
N ALA A 115 -17.30 0.50 6.81
CA ALA A 115 -16.49 0.01 7.92
C ALA A 115 -15.69 -1.25 7.54
N LEU A 116 -16.34 -2.24 6.93
CA LEU A 116 -15.69 -3.47 6.47
C LEU A 116 -14.67 -3.21 5.36
N LEU A 117 -14.97 -2.33 4.41
CA LEU A 117 -14.04 -1.96 3.33
C LEU A 117 -12.76 -1.33 3.90
N LEU A 118 -12.89 -0.36 4.79
CA LEU A 118 -11.73 0.31 5.41
C LEU A 118 -10.96 -0.63 6.34
N GLY A 119 -11.65 -1.51 7.08
CA GLY A 119 -11.02 -2.54 7.88
C GLY A 119 -10.21 -3.54 7.05
N ALA A 120 -10.77 -4.00 5.92
CA ALA A 120 -10.07 -4.90 5.01
C ALA A 120 -8.83 -4.26 4.36
N LEU A 121 -8.93 -2.99 3.94
CA LEU A 121 -7.78 -2.24 3.41
C LEU A 121 -6.66 -2.10 4.44
N CYS A 122 -7.00 -1.84 5.71
CA CYS A 122 -6.01 -1.75 6.78
C CYS A 122 -5.28 -3.09 7.01
N SER A 123 -6.02 -4.20 6.98
CA SER A 123 -5.45 -5.54 7.13
C SER A 123 -4.44 -5.90 6.04
N ALA A 124 -4.59 -5.41 4.81
CA ALA A 124 -3.64 -5.68 3.73
C ALA A 124 -2.26 -5.03 3.97
N ASN A 125 -2.21 -3.96 4.77
CA ASN A 125 -1.01 -3.16 5.01
C ASN A 125 -0.31 -3.47 6.34
N CYS A 126 -0.90 -4.32 7.20
CA CYS A 126 -0.40 -4.59 8.55
C CYS A 126 0.88 -5.45 8.60
N GLY A 127 1.15 -6.25 7.55
CA GLY A 127 2.29 -7.18 7.50
C GLY A 127 3.68 -6.54 7.57
N TRP A 128 3.79 -5.21 7.54
CA TRP A 128 5.05 -4.49 7.64
C TRP A 128 5.62 -4.38 9.06
N THR A 129 4.87 -4.74 10.11
CA THR A 129 5.35 -4.68 11.50
C THR A 129 6.15 -5.92 11.95
N ILE A 130 6.32 -6.92 11.06
CA ILE A 130 7.02 -8.16 11.43
C ILE A 130 8.50 -7.87 11.71
N LYS A 131 8.80 -7.74 13.00
CA LYS A 131 10.14 -7.66 13.54
C LYS A 131 10.61 -9.08 13.80
N PHE A 132 11.44 -9.61 12.90
CA PHE A 132 12.04 -10.93 13.03
C PHE A 132 12.73 -11.05 14.41
N PRO A 133 12.26 -11.93 15.31
CA PRO A 133 12.88 -12.11 16.61
C PRO A 133 14.14 -12.95 16.42
N GLY A 134 15.29 -12.32 16.60
CA GLY A 134 16.60 -12.95 16.75
C GLY A 134 17.13 -13.67 15.51
N ASP A 135 18.09 -13.05 14.83
CA ASP A 135 19.23 -13.82 14.34
C ASP A 135 20.49 -12.96 14.40
N GLY A 136 21.53 -13.51 15.01
CA GLY A 136 22.88 -12.98 15.08
C GLY A 136 23.60 -13.10 13.75
N ASP A 137 22.92 -12.75 12.66
CA ASP A 137 23.50 -12.71 11.32
C ASP A 137 23.83 -11.26 10.95
N SER A 138 25.14 -10.99 10.90
CA SER A 138 25.75 -9.72 10.52
C SER A 138 25.54 -9.33 9.05
N THR A 139 24.83 -10.13 8.25
CA THR A 139 24.59 -9.85 6.83
C THR A 139 23.26 -9.14 6.52
N LEU A 140 22.35 -9.00 7.50
CA LEU A 140 21.12 -8.22 7.27
C LEU A 140 21.46 -6.73 7.24
N ASN A 141 21.56 -6.18 6.03
CA ASN A 141 21.98 -4.82 5.76
C ASN A 141 21.22 -3.81 6.65
N ARG A 142 21.95 -2.84 7.22
CA ARG A 142 21.42 -1.85 8.17
C ARG A 142 20.21 -1.09 7.62
N ASP A 143 20.12 -0.94 6.30
CA ASP A 143 18.99 -0.34 5.59
C ASP A 143 17.68 -1.11 5.80
N PHE A 144 17.71 -2.45 5.75
CA PHE A 144 16.52 -3.29 5.98
C PHE A 144 16.03 -3.22 7.43
N ARG A 145 16.95 -3.18 8.40
CA ARG A 145 16.60 -2.97 9.81
C ARG A 145 15.97 -1.58 10.04
N PHE A 146 16.46 -0.55 9.36
CA PHE A 146 15.91 0.81 9.47
C PHE A 146 14.53 0.95 8.81
N LEU A 147 14.27 0.27 7.69
CA LEU A 147 12.98 0.30 6.99
C LEU A 147 11.85 -0.31 7.84
N ILE A 148 12.12 -1.45 8.49
CA ILE A 148 11.15 -2.13 9.36
C ILE A 148 10.84 -1.29 10.62
N ILE A 149 11.87 -0.66 11.23
CA ILE A 149 11.69 0.16 12.45
C ILE A 149 10.94 1.47 12.13
N ARG A 150 11.20 2.11 10.98
CA ARG A 150 10.46 3.33 10.59
C ARG A 150 9.01 3.07 10.18
N GLY A 151 8.71 1.93 9.54
CA GLY A 151 7.34 1.54 9.17
C GLY A 151 6.47 1.24 10.40
N SER A 152 7.02 0.46 11.35
CA SER A 152 6.34 0.11 12.62
C SER A 152 6.00 1.36 13.46
N ASN A 153 6.91 2.33 13.56
CA ASN A 153 6.66 3.58 14.30
C ASN A 153 5.61 4.49 13.65
N ARG A 154 5.41 4.47 12.32
CA ARG A 154 4.38 5.30 11.67
C ARG A 154 2.97 4.70 11.77
N PHE A 155 2.84 3.37 11.72
CA PHE A 155 1.54 2.71 11.89
C PHE A 155 1.09 2.73 13.36
N LEU A 156 1.99 2.41 14.30
CA LEU A 156 1.69 2.53 15.72
C LEU A 156 1.43 3.99 16.11
N ALA A 157 2.19 4.96 15.60
CA ALA A 157 1.88 6.37 15.82
C ALA A 157 0.55 6.79 15.17
N GLY A 158 0.17 6.21 14.02
CA GLY A 158 -1.13 6.46 13.38
C GLY A 158 -2.30 5.89 14.19
N LEU A 159 -2.15 4.69 14.73
CA LEU A 159 -3.12 4.07 15.64
C LEU A 159 -3.21 4.84 16.96
N PHE A 160 -2.06 5.22 17.54
CA PHE A 160 -2.02 6.02 18.78
C PHE A 160 -2.57 7.43 18.57
N ALA A 161 -2.30 8.07 17.44
CA ALA A 161 -2.86 9.36 17.09
C ALA A 161 -4.37 9.27 16.86
N ALA A 162 -4.86 8.22 16.19
CA ALA A 162 -6.29 7.97 16.03
C ALA A 162 -6.98 7.75 17.39
N VAL A 163 -6.38 6.94 18.28
CA VAL A 163 -6.89 6.71 19.64
C VAL A 163 -6.80 7.98 20.51
N HIS A 164 -5.77 8.81 20.34
CA HIS A 164 -5.64 10.06 21.09
C HIS A 164 -6.63 11.13 20.63
N GLN A 165 -6.96 11.18 19.33
CA GLN A 165 -8.02 12.03 18.80
C GLN A 165 -9.42 11.58 19.27
N ILE A 166 -9.61 10.31 19.64
CA ILE A 166 -10.86 9.76 20.20
C ILE A 166 -11.09 10.19 21.67
N LYS A 167 -10.07 10.70 22.39
CA LYS A 167 -10.20 11.13 23.79
C LYS A 167 -10.34 12.66 23.96
N ARG A 168 -10.60 13.41 22.90
CA ARG A 168 -10.87 14.86 22.95
C ARG A 168 -12.24 15.19 22.40
#